data_AF-A0A5C7ZWY4-F1
#
_entry.id   AF-A0A5C7ZWY4-F1
#
_cell.length_a   1.000
_cell.length_b   1.000
_cell.length_c   1.000
_cell.angle_alpha   90.00
_cell.angle_beta   90.00
_cell.angle_gamma   90.00
#
_symmetry.space_group_name_H-M   'P 1'
#
loop_
_entity.id
_entity.type
_entity.pdbx_description
1 polymer ?
#
loop_
_entity_poly.entity_id
_entity_poly.type
_entity_poly.pdbx_seq_one_letter_code
_entity_poly.pdbx_strand_id
1 'polypeptide(L)'
;MALTFHYKAGEAQSRAAEHYFGLVANELIGAGLGDLDAQHLMITQQHEPPMPLPLWAHTDPTPETLRAMTPWIRQVHADLHDLDTLHTRPSLVAPLVHGWMAPCLEERTFFAELLDPSHPFTPEEDNVLSVGVIGGETVLLSARDVMFVKLAQHQYGLAIASQGSYLIEEVRGSDRTHGARA
;
A
#
# COMPACT_ATOMS: atom_id res chain seq x y z
N MET A 1 -9.55 4.28 15.80
CA MET A 1 -10.34 4.10 14.56
C MET A 1 -10.86 2.67 14.53
N ALA A 2 -12.12 2.43 14.15
CA ALA A 2 -12.67 1.08 14.02
C ALA A 2 -12.89 0.76 12.53
N LEU A 3 -12.56 -0.44 12.10
CA LEU A 3 -12.69 -0.89 10.71
C LEU A 3 -13.69 -2.04 10.62
N THR A 4 -14.48 -2.06 9.55
CA THR A 4 -15.27 -3.22 9.12
C THR A 4 -14.63 -3.85 7.89
N PHE A 5 -14.62 -5.18 7.84
CA PHE A 5 -14.01 -5.95 6.77
C PHE A 5 -15.06 -6.84 6.11
N HIS A 6 -15.31 -6.61 4.83
CA HIS A 6 -16.26 -7.37 4.02
C HIS A 6 -15.48 -8.25 3.04
N TYR A 7 -15.32 -9.53 3.39
CA TYR A 7 -14.58 -10.48 2.58
C TYR A 7 -15.46 -11.19 1.55
N LYS A 8 -14.96 -11.31 0.32
CA LYS A 8 -15.51 -12.18 -0.72
C LYS A 8 -14.40 -13.08 -1.25
N ALA A 9 -14.59 -14.39 -1.13
CA ALA A 9 -13.61 -15.39 -1.54
C ALA A 9 -13.66 -15.72 -3.03
N GLY A 10 -12.55 -16.24 -3.55
CA GLY A 10 -12.42 -16.87 -4.86
C GLY A 10 -11.55 -16.09 -5.84
N GLU A 11 -10.78 -16.82 -6.64
CA GLU A 11 -9.88 -16.26 -7.66
C GLU A 11 -10.59 -15.35 -8.67
N ALA A 12 -11.81 -15.69 -9.08
CA ALA A 12 -12.61 -14.83 -9.97
C ALA A 12 -12.91 -13.47 -9.32
N GLN A 13 -13.16 -13.47 -8.01
CA GLN A 13 -13.37 -12.25 -7.24
C GLN A 13 -12.05 -11.47 -7.08
N SER A 14 -10.93 -12.14 -6.80
CA SER A 14 -9.61 -11.51 -6.74
C SER A 14 -9.29 -10.75 -8.02
N ARG A 15 -9.42 -11.42 -9.18
CA ARG A 15 -9.11 -10.82 -10.49
C ARG A 15 -10.03 -9.65 -10.83
N ALA A 16 -11.33 -9.79 -10.54
CA ALA A 16 -12.28 -8.69 -10.78
C ALA A 16 -11.98 -7.48 -9.88
N ALA A 17 -11.64 -7.72 -8.61
CA ALA A 17 -11.27 -6.67 -7.67
C ALA A 17 -9.94 -6.01 -8.06
N GLU A 18 -8.90 -6.78 -8.37
CA GLU A 18 -7.60 -6.30 -8.85
C GLU A 18 -7.77 -5.41 -10.08
N HIS A 19 -8.55 -5.83 -11.07
CA HIS A 19 -8.79 -5.02 -12.26
C HIS A 19 -9.44 -3.67 -11.92
N TYR A 20 -10.49 -3.69 -11.10
CA TYR A 20 -11.16 -2.46 -10.65
C TYR A 20 -10.22 -1.57 -9.83
N PHE A 21 -9.46 -2.15 -8.91
CA PHE A 21 -8.49 -1.44 -8.06
C PHE A 21 -7.35 -0.84 -8.88
N GLY A 22 -6.89 -1.53 -9.93
CA GLY A 22 -5.93 -1.03 -10.90
C GLY A 22 -6.41 0.23 -11.62
N LEU A 23 -7.67 0.27 -12.04
CA LEU A 23 -8.27 1.47 -12.64
C LEU A 23 -8.29 2.64 -11.66
N VAL A 24 -8.73 2.41 -10.42
CA VAL A 24 -8.75 3.44 -9.37
C VAL A 24 -7.34 3.93 -9.02
N ALA A 25 -6.36 3.02 -8.94
CA ALA A 25 -4.97 3.37 -8.67
C ALA A 25 -4.39 4.28 -9.77
N ASN A 26 -4.66 3.98 -11.04
CA ASN A 26 -4.24 4.83 -12.15
C ASN A 26 -4.86 6.23 -12.07
N GLU A 27 -6.13 6.33 -11.66
CA GLU A 27 -6.78 7.64 -11.43
C GLU A 27 -6.13 8.40 -10.27
N LEU A 28 -5.83 7.72 -9.16
CA LEU A 28 -5.14 8.32 -8.01
C LEU A 28 -3.74 8.81 -8.37
N ILE A 29 -2.98 8.01 -9.12
CA ILE A 29 -1.66 8.38 -9.61
C ILE A 29 -1.77 9.59 -10.54
N GLY A 30 -2.67 9.56 -11.52
CA GLY A 30 -2.87 10.66 -12.46
C GLY A 30 -3.32 11.97 -11.80
N ALA A 31 -4.20 11.91 -10.81
CA ALA A 31 -4.77 13.09 -10.17
C ALA A 31 -3.92 13.67 -9.02
N GLY A 32 -3.20 12.81 -8.29
CA GLY A 32 -2.49 13.19 -7.06
C GLY A 32 -0.97 13.08 -7.12
N LEU A 33 -0.43 12.38 -8.12
CA LEU A 33 1.00 12.04 -8.20
C LEU A 33 1.63 12.41 -9.56
N GLY A 34 0.87 12.99 -10.49
CA GLY A 34 1.32 13.27 -11.87
C GLY A 34 2.37 14.36 -12.02
N ASP A 35 2.46 15.30 -11.07
CA ASP A 35 3.39 16.44 -11.09
C ASP A 35 4.62 16.23 -10.18
N LEU A 36 4.96 14.97 -9.87
CA LEU A 36 6.08 14.64 -8.98
C LEU A 36 7.38 14.46 -9.75
N ASP A 37 8.48 14.90 -9.15
CA ASP A 37 9.82 14.77 -9.74
C ASP A 37 10.43 13.42 -9.39
N ALA A 38 10.94 12.73 -10.41
CA ALA A 38 11.53 11.40 -10.30
C ALA A 38 12.98 11.44 -9.77
N GLN A 39 13.30 10.53 -8.86
CA GLN A 39 14.62 10.36 -8.27
C GLN A 39 14.95 8.88 -8.15
N HIS A 40 16.19 8.50 -8.45
CA HIS A 40 16.68 7.13 -8.27
C HIS A 40 17.61 7.08 -7.06
N LEU A 41 17.17 6.40 -6.00
CA LEU A 41 17.91 6.32 -4.74
C LEU A 41 18.44 4.91 -4.50
N MET A 42 19.68 4.80 -4.09
CA MET A 42 20.23 3.55 -3.53
C MET A 42 20.45 3.73 -2.04
N ILE A 43 19.52 3.23 -1.23
CA ILE A 43 19.58 3.39 0.22
C ILE A 43 20.30 2.19 0.81
N THR A 44 21.40 2.45 1.52
CA THR A 44 22.17 1.43 2.23
C THR A 44 22.08 1.68 3.73
N GLN A 45 21.82 0.61 4.50
CA GLN A 45 21.77 0.63 5.95
C GLN A 45 22.58 -0.55 6.50
N GLN A 46 23.16 -0.37 7.68
CA GLN A 46 23.99 -1.40 8.27
C GLN A 46 23.15 -2.66 8.58
N HIS A 47 23.60 -3.83 8.13
CA HIS A 47 22.93 -5.13 8.27
C HIS A 47 21.64 -5.32 7.44
N GLU A 48 21.28 -4.38 6.58
CA GLU A 48 20.11 -4.49 5.69
C GLU A 48 20.55 -4.64 4.22
N PRO A 49 19.79 -5.38 3.40
CA PRO A 49 20.00 -5.39 1.95
C PRO A 49 19.88 -3.98 1.36
N PRO A 50 20.68 -3.62 0.34
CA PRO A 50 20.50 -2.36 -0.39
C PRO A 50 19.06 -2.22 -0.90
N MET A 51 18.51 -1.01 -0.82
CA MET A 51 17.15 -0.69 -1.24
C MET A 51 17.20 0.27 -2.43
N PRO A 52 17.14 -0.26 -3.67
CA PRO A 52 16.97 0.55 -4.87
C PRO A 52 15.53 1.07 -4.92
N LEU A 53 15.38 2.40 -4.86
CA LEU A 53 14.11 3.06 -4.69
C LEU A 53 13.96 4.22 -5.68
N PRO A 54 13.34 3.99 -6.86
CA PRO A 54 12.66 5.05 -7.58
C PRO A 54 11.65 5.75 -6.66
N LEU A 55 11.79 7.06 -6.54
CA LEU A 55 10.96 7.91 -5.70
C LEU A 55 10.51 9.11 -6.53
N TRP A 56 9.21 9.36 -6.53
CA TRP A 56 8.58 10.55 -7.06
C TRP A 56 8.06 11.38 -5.89
N ALA A 57 8.53 12.61 -5.75
CA ALA A 57 8.11 13.53 -4.69
C ALA A 57 8.17 14.98 -5.18
N HIS A 58 7.43 15.90 -4.55
CA HIS A 58 7.49 17.34 -4.87
C HIS A 58 8.78 18.01 -4.42
N THR A 59 9.49 17.40 -3.48
CA THR A 59 10.73 17.93 -2.91
C THR A 59 11.68 16.78 -2.67
N ASP A 60 12.98 17.05 -2.85
CA ASP A 60 14.02 16.09 -2.52
C ASP A 60 13.86 15.59 -1.07
N PRO A 61 13.87 14.28 -0.85
CA PRO A 61 13.70 13.73 0.48
C PRO A 61 14.93 14.05 1.32
N THR A 62 14.69 14.63 2.50
CA THR A 62 15.77 14.89 3.45
C THR A 62 16.30 13.56 4.03
N PRO A 63 17.53 13.52 4.58
CA PRO A 63 18.05 12.33 5.24
C PRO A 63 17.16 11.82 6.39
N GLU A 64 16.46 12.71 7.09
CA GLU A 64 15.49 12.37 8.12
C GLU A 64 14.24 11.71 7.52
N THR A 65 13.75 12.25 6.40
CA THR A 65 12.64 11.67 5.63
C THR A 65 12.96 10.24 5.21
N LEU A 66 14.14 10.04 4.60
CA LEU A 66 14.58 8.71 4.16
C LEU A 66 14.74 7.75 5.34
N ARG A 67 15.22 8.23 6.50
CA ARG A 67 15.35 7.44 7.73
C ARG A 67 13.99 6.97 8.26
N ALA A 68 12.95 7.79 8.15
CA ALA A 68 11.59 7.43 8.54
C ALA A 68 10.91 6.51 7.51
N MET A 69 11.04 6.81 6.22
CA MET A 69 10.43 6.05 5.12
C MET A 69 10.96 4.62 5.00
N THR A 70 12.28 4.46 5.04
CA THR A 70 12.94 3.17 4.76
C THR A 70 12.41 2.01 5.61
N PRO A 71 12.37 2.08 6.94
CA PRO A 71 11.87 0.97 7.75
C PRO A 71 10.40 0.67 7.50
N TRP A 72 9.60 1.69 7.20
CA TRP A 72 8.19 1.50 6.88
C TRP A 72 7.97 0.81 5.54
N ILE A 73 8.68 1.21 4.48
CA ILE A 73 8.62 0.54 3.16
C ILE A 73 9.04 -0.93 3.30
N ARG A 74 10.09 -1.23 4.07
CA ARG A 74 10.51 -2.60 4.35
C ARG A 74 9.44 -3.40 5.08
N GLN A 75 8.79 -2.80 6.08
CA GLN A 75 7.71 -3.46 6.81
C GLN A 75 6.52 -3.76 5.89
N VAL A 76 6.10 -2.79 5.07
CA VAL A 76 5.04 -2.97 4.07
C VAL A 76 5.40 -4.10 3.10
N HIS A 77 6.63 -4.13 2.59
CA HIS A 77 7.08 -5.20 1.69
C HIS A 77 6.95 -6.59 2.36
N ALA A 78 7.40 -6.71 3.61
CA ALA A 78 7.26 -7.95 4.38
C ALA A 78 5.79 -8.33 4.60
N ASP A 79 4.94 -7.37 4.97
CA ASP A 79 3.51 -7.60 5.20
C ASP A 79 2.80 -8.12 3.94
N LEU A 80 3.10 -7.54 2.76
CA LEU A 80 2.51 -8.00 1.50
C LEU A 80 3.03 -9.38 1.09
N HIS A 81 4.32 -9.65 1.33
CA HIS A 81 4.89 -10.98 1.08
C HIS A 81 4.26 -12.06 1.97
N ASP A 82 4.00 -11.76 3.24
CA ASP A 82 3.31 -12.66 4.17
C ASP A 82 1.87 -12.93 3.71
N LEU A 83 1.18 -11.93 3.15
CA LEU A 83 -0.17 -12.11 2.62
C LEU A 83 -0.23 -13.01 1.38
N ASP A 84 0.73 -12.85 0.47
CA ASP A 84 0.87 -13.70 -0.71
C ASP A 84 1.13 -15.16 -0.32
N THR A 85 2.13 -15.38 0.54
CA THR A 85 2.65 -16.74 0.81
C THR A 85 1.78 -17.57 1.77
N LEU A 86 1.00 -16.95 2.67
CA LEU A 86 0.38 -17.66 3.80
C LEU A 86 -1.06 -18.16 3.60
N HIS A 87 -1.67 -18.04 2.41
CA HIS A 87 -3.11 -18.35 2.22
C HIS A 87 -3.95 -17.79 3.38
N THR A 88 -3.86 -16.48 3.56
CA THR A 88 -3.97 -15.84 4.86
C THR A 88 -5.37 -15.98 5.47
N ARG A 89 -5.41 -16.25 6.77
CA ARG A 89 -6.65 -16.18 7.54
C ARG A 89 -7.11 -14.72 7.63
N PRO A 90 -8.42 -14.43 7.49
CA PRO A 90 -8.97 -13.07 7.64
C PRO A 90 -8.55 -12.36 8.94
N SER A 91 -8.26 -13.11 10.01
CA SER A 91 -7.81 -12.56 11.30
C SER A 91 -6.45 -11.87 11.25
N LEU A 92 -5.60 -12.18 10.27
CA LEU A 92 -4.28 -11.57 10.11
C LEU A 92 -4.31 -10.32 9.22
N VAL A 93 -5.34 -10.17 8.39
CA VAL A 93 -5.48 -9.02 7.47
C VAL A 93 -5.72 -7.72 8.25
N ALA A 94 -6.58 -7.75 9.27
CA ALA A 94 -6.98 -6.53 9.97
C ALA A 94 -5.81 -5.81 10.68
N PRO A 95 -4.92 -6.49 11.43
CA PRO A 95 -3.75 -5.85 12.01
C PRO A 95 -2.83 -5.18 10.99
N LEU A 96 -2.59 -5.82 9.83
CA LEU A 96 -1.73 -5.30 8.77
C LEU A 96 -2.32 -4.03 8.15
N VAL A 97 -3.59 -4.09 7.76
CA VAL A 97 -4.34 -2.94 7.24
C VAL A 97 -4.35 -1.78 8.24
N HIS A 98 -4.55 -2.06 9.52
CA HIS A 98 -4.46 -1.03 10.57
C HIS A 98 -3.06 -0.38 10.63
N GLY A 99 -2.00 -1.15 10.44
CA GLY A 99 -0.63 -0.63 10.36
C GLY A 99 -0.42 0.27 9.15
N TRP A 100 -0.91 -0.13 7.97
CA TRP A 100 -0.76 0.65 6.74
C TRP A 100 -1.56 1.95 6.73
N MET A 101 -2.72 1.96 7.40
CA MET A 101 -3.57 3.15 7.55
C MET A 101 -3.08 4.10 8.66
N ALA A 102 -2.10 3.68 9.48
CA ALA A 102 -1.54 4.56 10.48
C ALA A 102 -0.73 5.68 9.81
N PRO A 103 -0.84 6.94 10.26
CA PRO A 103 -0.03 8.04 9.72
C PRO A 103 1.45 7.72 9.89
N CYS A 104 2.18 7.53 8.79
CA CYS A 104 3.58 7.15 8.84
C CYS A 104 4.52 8.33 8.56
N LEU A 105 4.11 9.28 7.70
CA LEU A 105 5.03 10.21 7.04
C LEU A 105 4.46 11.63 6.91
N GLU A 106 4.09 12.25 8.03
CA GLU A 106 3.81 13.70 8.19
C GLU A 106 3.25 14.42 6.95
N GLU A 107 1.95 14.34 6.65
CA GLU A 107 1.28 15.04 5.52
C GLU A 107 1.99 14.96 4.13
N ARG A 108 2.93 14.03 3.91
CA ARG A 108 3.70 13.94 2.66
C ARG A 108 2.91 13.30 1.53
N THR A 109 3.24 13.73 0.31
CA THR A 109 2.78 13.09 -0.92
C THR A 109 3.97 12.58 -1.70
N PHE A 110 3.99 11.28 -1.99
CA PHE A 110 5.02 10.65 -2.81
C PHE A 110 4.52 9.33 -3.40
N PHE A 111 5.19 8.91 -4.46
CA PHE A 111 5.10 7.55 -5.00
C PHE A 111 6.49 6.93 -4.96
N ALA A 112 6.59 5.67 -4.58
CA ALA A 112 7.86 4.96 -4.53
C ALA A 112 7.70 3.54 -5.05
N GLU A 113 8.72 3.07 -5.74
CA GLU A 113 8.83 1.68 -6.17
C GLU A 113 10.08 1.07 -5.54
N LEU A 114 9.97 -0.18 -5.10
CA LEU A 114 11.11 -0.98 -4.68
C LEU A 114 11.46 -1.91 -5.82
N LEU A 115 12.70 -1.82 -6.30
CA LEU A 115 13.18 -2.70 -7.38
C LEU A 115 13.84 -3.96 -6.81
N ASP A 116 13.90 -5.02 -7.60
CA ASP A 116 14.78 -6.16 -7.33
C ASP A 116 16.25 -5.67 -7.23
N PRO A 117 16.93 -5.93 -6.09
CA PRO A 117 18.32 -5.51 -5.89
C PRO A 117 19.34 -6.19 -6.81
N SER A 118 18.96 -7.24 -7.55
CA SER A 118 19.84 -7.96 -8.47
C SER A 118 20.16 -7.16 -9.73
N HIS A 119 19.21 -6.34 -10.21
CA HIS A 119 19.32 -5.58 -11.46
C HIS A 119 18.74 -4.15 -11.37
N PRO A 120 19.10 -3.34 -10.36
CA PRO A 120 18.45 -2.06 -10.09
C PRO A 120 18.78 -1.00 -11.15
N PHE A 121 17.76 -0.26 -11.58
CA PHE A 121 17.87 0.83 -12.56
C PHE A 121 18.43 0.39 -13.92
N THR A 122 18.07 -0.81 -14.34
CA THR A 122 18.44 -1.38 -15.63
C THR A 122 17.18 -1.66 -16.46
N PRO A 123 17.29 -1.87 -17.77
CA PRO A 123 16.14 -2.26 -18.60
C PRO A 123 15.47 -3.59 -18.20
N GLU A 124 16.11 -4.39 -17.36
CA GLU A 124 15.60 -5.66 -16.82
C GLU A 124 15.03 -5.48 -15.40
N GLU A 125 14.77 -4.24 -14.98
CA GLU A 125 14.23 -3.97 -13.65
C GLU A 125 12.85 -4.62 -13.46
N ASP A 126 12.68 -5.25 -12.31
CA ASP A 126 11.41 -5.76 -11.85
C ASP A 126 11.02 -5.00 -10.58
N ASN A 127 9.77 -4.56 -10.53
CA ASN A 127 9.21 -3.86 -9.38
C ASN A 127 8.58 -4.89 -8.44
N VAL A 128 9.11 -4.97 -7.23
CA VAL A 128 8.62 -5.91 -6.21
C VAL A 128 7.57 -5.29 -5.29
N LEU A 129 7.53 -3.95 -5.19
CA LEU A 129 6.57 -3.20 -4.38
C LEU A 129 6.39 -1.78 -4.92
N SER A 130 5.14 -1.39 -5.16
CA SER A 130 4.74 0.01 -5.36
C SER A 130 4.02 0.56 -4.14
N VAL A 131 4.32 1.81 -3.79
CA VAL A 131 3.75 2.52 -2.65
C VAL A 131 3.33 3.93 -3.05
N GLY A 132 2.06 4.27 -2.85
CA GLY A 132 1.53 5.61 -3.01
C GLY A 132 1.05 6.19 -1.69
N VAL A 133 1.51 7.38 -1.37
CA VAL A 133 1.08 8.16 -0.20
C VAL A 133 0.64 9.55 -0.67
N ILE A 134 -0.52 10.02 -0.21
CA ILE A 134 -1.04 11.36 -0.49
C ILE A 134 -1.42 12.01 0.85
N GLY A 135 -0.85 13.18 1.15
CA GLY A 135 -1.16 13.89 2.40
C GLY A 135 -0.90 13.06 3.66
N GLY A 136 0.11 12.20 3.65
CA GLY A 136 0.49 11.32 4.77
C GLY A 136 -0.35 10.04 4.87
N GLU A 137 -1.32 9.86 3.98
CA GLU A 137 -2.19 8.69 3.93
C GLU A 137 -1.73 7.69 2.87
N THR A 138 -1.64 6.42 3.24
CA THR A 138 -1.39 5.33 2.31
C THR A 138 -2.58 5.11 1.40
N VAL A 139 -2.44 5.43 0.12
CA VAL A 139 -3.51 5.31 -0.88
C VAL A 139 -3.33 4.12 -1.81
N LEU A 140 -2.13 3.58 -1.92
CA LEU A 140 -1.81 2.46 -2.79
C LEU A 140 -0.66 1.65 -2.20
N LEU A 141 -0.82 0.34 -2.09
CA LEU A 141 0.26 -0.61 -1.93
C LEU A 141 0.05 -1.73 -2.94
N SER A 142 1.06 -2.07 -3.73
CA SER A 142 0.95 -3.13 -4.73
C SER A 142 2.21 -3.98 -4.75
N ALA A 143 2.03 -5.29 -4.62
CA ALA A 143 3.05 -6.29 -4.91
C ALA A 143 2.46 -7.30 -5.91
N ARG A 144 3.26 -8.28 -6.33
CA ARG A 144 2.91 -9.25 -7.37
C ARG A 144 1.50 -9.84 -7.25
N ASP A 145 1.11 -10.24 -6.04
CA ASP A 145 -0.13 -10.99 -5.79
C ASP A 145 -1.08 -10.29 -4.83
N VAL A 146 -0.78 -9.04 -4.44
CA VAL A 146 -1.56 -8.28 -3.46
C VAL A 146 -1.67 -6.83 -3.89
N MET A 147 -2.89 -6.30 -3.86
CA MET A 147 -3.15 -4.89 -4.13
C MET A 147 -4.05 -4.30 -3.06
N PHE A 148 -3.57 -3.28 -2.36
CA PHE A 148 -4.33 -2.43 -1.46
C PHE A 148 -4.49 -1.04 -2.10
N VAL A 149 -5.71 -0.50 -2.09
CA VAL A 149 -5.98 0.83 -2.67
C VAL A 149 -7.05 1.56 -1.89
N LYS A 150 -6.92 2.88 -1.78
CA LYS A 150 -8.00 3.76 -1.32
C LYS A 150 -9.05 3.93 -2.43
N LEU A 151 -10.29 3.58 -2.14
CA LEU A 151 -11.39 3.64 -3.11
C LEU A 151 -12.17 4.95 -3.02
N ALA A 152 -12.39 5.42 -1.79
CA ALA A 152 -13.09 6.65 -1.49
C ALA A 152 -12.69 7.13 -0.09
N GLN A 153 -13.26 8.24 0.36
CA GLN A 153 -13.12 8.65 1.75
C GLN A 153 -13.60 7.53 2.68
N HIS A 154 -12.73 7.05 3.58
CA HIS A 154 -13.01 5.97 4.53
C HIS A 154 -13.26 4.59 3.92
N GLN A 155 -12.98 4.38 2.63
CA GLN A 155 -13.17 3.08 1.97
C GLN A 155 -11.90 2.64 1.26
N TYR A 156 -11.53 1.38 1.47
CA TYR A 156 -10.32 0.77 0.92
C TYR A 156 -10.62 -0.61 0.36
N GLY A 157 -9.90 -0.97 -0.69
CA GLY A 157 -9.92 -2.28 -1.31
C GLY A 157 -8.64 -3.02 -0.99
N LEU A 158 -8.74 -4.33 -0.76
CA LEU A 158 -7.61 -5.24 -0.72
C LEU A 158 -7.92 -6.46 -1.58
N ALA A 159 -7.16 -6.69 -2.64
CA ALA A 159 -7.23 -7.90 -3.45
C ALA A 159 -6.02 -8.78 -3.13
N ILE A 160 -6.25 -10.08 -2.97
CA ILE A 160 -5.19 -11.07 -2.79
C ILE A 160 -5.42 -12.16 -3.85
N ALA A 161 -4.42 -12.37 -4.71
CA ALA A 161 -4.49 -13.31 -5.81
C ALA A 161 -4.90 -14.69 -5.33
N SER A 162 -5.77 -15.36 -6.10
CA SER A 162 -6.30 -16.70 -5.81
C SER A 162 -7.14 -16.85 -4.52
N GLN A 163 -7.15 -15.87 -3.60
CA GLN A 163 -7.83 -15.98 -2.31
C GLN A 163 -9.19 -15.28 -2.31
N GLY A 164 -9.20 -13.99 -2.62
CA GLY A 164 -10.41 -13.18 -2.72
C GLY A 164 -10.11 -11.69 -2.62
N SER A 165 -11.09 -10.92 -2.16
CA SER A 165 -10.95 -9.48 -1.93
C SER A 165 -11.69 -9.03 -0.67
N TYR A 166 -11.20 -7.97 -0.06
CA TYR A 166 -11.84 -7.26 1.03
C TYR A 166 -12.27 -5.86 0.57
N LEU A 167 -13.48 -5.48 0.96
CA LEU A 167 -13.87 -4.08 1.10
C LEU A 167 -13.73 -3.70 2.58
N ILE A 168 -13.01 -2.63 2.85
CA ILE A 168 -12.65 -2.17 4.19
C ILE A 168 -13.25 -0.78 4.38
N GLU A 169 -13.99 -0.58 5.47
CA GLU A 169 -14.63 0.71 5.76
C GLU A 169 -14.26 1.22 7.16
N GLU A 170 -13.94 2.51 7.28
CA GLU A 170 -13.78 3.14 8.59
C GLU A 170 -15.13 3.53 9.18
N VAL A 171 -15.41 2.98 10.36
CA VAL A 171 -16.63 3.31 11.10
C VAL A 171 -16.38 4.58 11.91
N ARG A 172 -17.04 5.68 11.54
CA ARG A 172 -17.09 6.89 12.36
C ARG A 172 -17.95 6.63 13.60
N GLY A 173 -17.51 7.13 14.76
CA GLY A 173 -18.07 6.81 16.08
C GLY A 173 -19.56 7.09 16.30
N SER A 174 -20.26 7.71 15.35
CA SER A 174 -21.71 7.93 15.37
C SER A 174 -22.55 6.68 15.07
N ASP A 175 -22.04 5.70 14.31
CA ASP A 175 -22.84 4.53 13.89
C ASP A 175 -22.92 3.40 14.93
N ARG A 176 -22.17 3.52 16.04
CA ARG A 176 -22.25 2.56 17.15
C ARG A 176 -23.52 2.67 17.99
N THR A 177 -24.40 3.66 17.73
CA THR A 177 -25.61 3.89 18.53
C THR A 177 -26.94 3.53 17.86
N HIS A 178 -26.94 2.97 16.64
CA HIS A 178 -28.19 2.60 15.95
C HIS A 178 -28.36 1.10 15.64
N GLY A 179 -27.51 0.23 16.20
CA GLY A 179 -27.69 -1.23 16.12
C GLY A 179 -28.29 -1.89 17.38
N ALA A 180 -28.49 -1.13 18.46
CA ALA A 180 -28.97 -1.66 19.74
C ALA A 180 -30.25 -0.95 20.20
N ARG A 181 -31.32 -1.03 19.40
CA ARG A 181 -32.72 -0.83 19.83
C ARG A 181 -33.70 -1.06 18.68
N ALA A 182 -34.29 -2.25 18.65
CA ALA A 182 -35.74 -2.52 18.54
C ALA A 182 -35.95 -4.03 18.42
#